data_AF-A0AAU6IJP0-F1
#
_entry.id   AF-A0AAU6IJP0-F1
#
_cell.length_a   1.000
_cell.length_b   1.000
_cell.length_c   1.000
_cell.angle_alpha   90.00
_cell.angle_beta   90.00
_cell.angle_gamma   90.00
#
_symmetry.space_group_name_H-M   'P 1'
#
loop_
_entity.id
_entity.type
_entity.pdbx_description
1 polymer ?
#
loop_
_entity_poly.entity_id
_entity_poly.type
_entity_poly.pdbx_seq_one_letter_code
_entity_poly.pdbx_strand_id
1 'polypeptide(L)'
;MTALSIRWFGGPGQPPGICEIPLETFTEAIGLLQTHGARRIGILGVSKGAEAALLTAVHEPRVDVVVALSPTSRVWCNVGPGRDGRDRPYRASWAWQGQPLPFVPMDDAWTPAEPGNGQVSVRGWYEQSELTFAGLLPAAEIAVEKVRADLLLVAGGDDAMWPSLRFAGQLAERRRSAGASVHVISREDAGHRPRLPGESPAQASRRFLYGGTPQADALLGAAAWPHIVHALHGHNGPVAR
;
A
#
# COMPACT_ATOMS: atom_id res chain seq x y z
N MET A 1 -3.92 -15.94 17.37
CA MET A 1 -3.88 -14.78 16.45
C MET A 1 -5.22 -14.74 15.74
N THR A 2 -5.89 -13.59 15.76
CA THR A 2 -7.17 -13.38 15.06
C THR A 2 -6.91 -12.52 13.85
N ALA A 3 -7.44 -12.89 12.69
CA ALA A 3 -7.28 -12.14 11.45
C ALA A 3 -8.66 -11.79 10.88
N LEU A 4 -8.76 -10.59 10.31
CA LEU A 4 -9.96 -10.10 9.63
C LEU A 4 -9.55 -9.61 8.24
N SER A 5 -10.11 -10.24 7.20
CA SER A 5 -10.00 -9.76 5.83
C SER A 5 -11.19 -8.86 5.51
N ILE A 6 -10.93 -7.66 5.00
CA ILE A 6 -11.98 -6.67 4.71
C ILE A 6 -12.05 -6.47 3.21
N ARG A 7 -13.25 -6.61 2.64
CA ARG A 7 -13.57 -6.02 1.34
C ARG A 7 -13.99 -4.58 1.61
N TRP A 8 -13.23 -3.61 1.13
CA TRP A 8 -13.45 -2.18 1.40
C TRP A 8 -13.92 -1.39 0.16
N PHE A 9 -14.09 -2.05 -0.99
CA PHE A 9 -14.68 -1.49 -2.19
C PHE A 9 -15.34 -2.56 -3.08
N GLY A 10 -16.17 -2.10 -4.01
CA GLY A 10 -16.86 -2.90 -5.01
C GLY A 10 -17.96 -3.81 -4.46
N GLY A 11 -18.17 -3.87 -3.15
CA GLY A 11 -19.23 -4.66 -2.50
C GLY A 11 -20.57 -3.92 -2.38
N PRO A 12 -21.63 -4.61 -1.94
CA PRO A 12 -22.93 -3.98 -1.68
C PRO A 12 -22.79 -2.79 -0.73
N GLY A 13 -23.30 -1.62 -1.13
CA GLY A 13 -23.22 -0.36 -0.36
C GLY A 13 -21.85 0.34 -0.38
N GLN A 14 -20.81 -0.28 -0.94
CA GLN A 14 -19.45 0.27 -1.01
C GLN A 14 -19.22 1.12 -2.26
N PRO A 15 -18.18 1.98 -2.29
CA PRO A 15 -17.78 2.64 -3.52
C PRO A 15 -17.44 1.61 -4.61
N PRO A 16 -17.84 1.82 -5.88
CA PRO A 16 -17.62 0.84 -6.93
C PRO A 16 -16.14 0.73 -7.35
N GLY A 17 -15.37 1.81 -7.26
CA GLY A 17 -13.92 1.85 -7.37
C GLY A 17 -13.22 2.32 -6.08
N ILE A 18 -11.90 2.45 -6.15
CA ILE A 18 -11.08 3.03 -5.08
C ILE A 18 -11.21 4.55 -5.16
N CYS A 19 -12.30 5.10 -4.61
CA CYS A 19 -12.62 6.52 -4.71
C CYS A 19 -13.26 7.01 -3.41
N GLU A 20 -12.65 8.01 -2.78
CA GLU A 20 -13.11 8.67 -1.54
C GLU A 20 -13.48 7.65 -0.44
N ILE A 21 -12.68 6.58 -0.32
CA ILE A 21 -12.94 5.51 0.64
C ILE A 21 -12.65 6.03 2.05
N PRO A 22 -13.61 5.98 2.99
CA PRO A 22 -13.40 6.47 4.34
C PRO A 22 -12.43 5.54 5.06
N LEU A 23 -11.33 6.10 5.59
CA LEU A 23 -10.38 5.32 6.40
C LEU A 23 -11.02 4.76 7.68
N GLU A 24 -12.17 5.32 8.08
CA GLU A 24 -13.04 4.80 9.15
C GLU A 24 -13.44 3.35 8.90
N THR A 25 -13.53 2.90 7.64
CA THR A 25 -13.74 1.49 7.28
C THR A 25 -12.71 0.57 7.99
N PHE A 26 -11.47 1.03 8.12
CA PHE A 26 -10.39 0.27 8.75
C PHE A 26 -10.35 0.50 10.27
N THR A 27 -10.65 1.70 10.76
CA THR A 27 -10.67 1.98 12.22
C THR A 27 -11.82 1.28 12.94
N GLU A 28 -12.95 1.08 12.26
CA GLU A 28 -14.07 0.26 12.74
C GLU A 28 -13.69 -1.22 12.81
N ALA A 29 -12.99 -1.73 11.80
CA ALA A 29 -12.50 -3.10 11.79
C ALA A 29 -11.46 -3.37 12.89
N ILE A 30 -10.61 -2.39 13.19
CA ILE A 30 -9.73 -2.41 14.36
C ILE A 30 -10.54 -2.50 15.65
N GLY A 31 -11.60 -1.69 15.77
CA GLY A 31 -12.54 -1.77 16.89
C GLY A 31 -13.14 -3.16 17.04
N LEU A 32 -13.57 -3.79 15.94
CA LEU A 32 -14.11 -5.15 15.94
C LEU A 32 -13.10 -6.19 16.42
N LEU A 33 -11.83 -6.11 15.99
CA LEU A 33 -10.78 -7.00 16.47
C LEU A 33 -10.57 -6.83 17.99
N GLN A 34 -10.59 -5.59 18.48
CA GLN A 34 -10.45 -5.29 19.92
C GLN A 34 -11.60 -5.84 20.76
N THR A 35 -12.85 -5.74 20.28
CA THR A 35 -14.00 -6.35 21.00
C THR A 35 -13.90 -7.87 21.07
N HIS A 36 -13.17 -8.49 20.15
CA HIS A 36 -12.85 -9.92 20.16
C HIS A 36 -11.53 -10.25 20.88
N GLY A 37 -11.00 -9.31 21.68
CA GLY A 37 -9.85 -9.53 22.56
C GLY A 37 -8.47 -9.33 21.93
N ALA A 38 -8.38 -8.79 20.71
CA ALA A 38 -7.10 -8.42 20.12
C ALA A 38 -6.48 -7.25 20.90
N ARG A 39 -5.27 -7.46 21.44
CA ARG A 39 -4.52 -6.46 22.21
C ARG A 39 -3.43 -5.75 21.41
N ARG A 40 -2.88 -6.44 20.40
CA ARG A 40 -1.92 -5.91 19.45
C ARG A 40 -2.56 -5.92 18.07
N ILE A 41 -2.57 -4.79 17.40
CA ILE A 41 -3.26 -4.57 16.13
C ILE A 41 -2.22 -4.37 15.03
N GLY A 42 -2.21 -5.29 14.07
CA GLY A 42 -1.44 -5.16 12.84
C GLY A 42 -2.34 -4.90 11.64
N ILE A 43 -1.93 -4.01 10.74
CA ILE A 43 -2.54 -3.86 9.42
C ILE A 43 -1.54 -4.34 8.37
N LEU A 44 -1.95 -5.28 7.52
CA LEU A 44 -1.18 -5.72 6.36
C LEU A 44 -1.91 -5.30 5.10
N GLY A 45 -1.22 -4.63 4.20
CA GLY A 45 -1.77 -4.16 2.93
C GLY A 45 -0.79 -4.31 1.78
N VAL A 46 -1.32 -4.55 0.57
CA VAL A 46 -0.56 -4.60 -0.69
C VAL A 46 -1.01 -3.46 -1.59
N SER A 47 -0.09 -2.76 -2.25
CA SER A 47 -0.42 -1.74 -3.26
C SER A 47 -1.31 -0.62 -2.69
N LYS A 48 -2.50 -0.38 -3.24
CA LYS A 48 -3.52 0.52 -2.65
C LYS A 48 -3.92 0.13 -1.22
N GLY A 49 -3.89 -1.16 -0.88
CA GLY A 49 -4.06 -1.58 0.52
C GLY A 49 -2.90 -1.16 1.41
N ALA A 50 -1.67 -1.07 0.89
CA ALA A 50 -0.51 -0.55 1.62
C ALA A 50 -0.63 0.97 1.84
N GLU A 51 -1.12 1.71 0.83
CA GLU A 51 -1.49 3.12 0.93
C GLU A 51 -2.52 3.33 2.06
N ALA A 52 -3.60 2.54 2.06
CA ALA A 52 -4.62 2.54 3.11
C ALA A 52 -4.04 2.24 4.50
N ALA A 53 -3.22 1.20 4.63
CA ALA A 53 -2.64 0.78 5.90
C ALA A 53 -1.77 1.86 6.54
N LEU A 54 -0.92 2.51 5.73
CA LEU A 54 -0.08 3.61 6.19
C LEU A 54 -0.93 4.82 6.60
N LEU A 55 -1.93 5.19 5.79
CA LEU A 55 -2.83 6.31 6.08
C LEU A 55 -3.69 6.07 7.31
N THR A 56 -4.24 4.87 7.48
CA THR A 56 -4.97 4.50 8.70
C THR A 56 -4.07 4.68 9.92
N ALA A 57 -2.81 4.22 9.88
CA ALA A 57 -1.89 4.35 11.01
C ALA A 57 -1.45 5.80 11.31
N VAL A 58 -1.56 6.73 10.35
CA VAL A 58 -1.37 8.18 10.60
C VAL A 58 -2.49 8.72 11.50
N HIS A 59 -3.71 8.21 11.35
CA HIS A 59 -4.91 8.71 12.04
C HIS A 59 -5.36 7.83 13.21
N GLU A 60 -4.81 6.62 13.36
CA GLU A 60 -5.28 5.62 14.30
C GLU A 60 -4.15 5.16 15.25
N PRO A 61 -4.07 5.73 16.48
CA PRO A 61 -3.03 5.37 17.44
C PRO A 61 -3.18 3.95 18.02
N ARG A 62 -4.31 3.26 17.78
CA ARG A 62 -4.51 1.86 18.17
C ARG A 62 -3.75 0.86 17.28
N VAL A 63 -3.17 1.29 16.16
CA VAL A 63 -2.35 0.43 15.30
C VAL A 63 -0.95 0.30 15.90
N ASP A 64 -0.53 -0.93 16.17
CA ASP A 64 0.81 -1.23 16.69
C ASP A 64 1.81 -1.54 15.58
N VAL A 65 1.35 -2.11 14.46
CA VAL A 65 2.21 -2.55 13.35
C VAL A 65 1.54 -2.28 12.01
N VAL A 66 2.31 -1.78 11.04
CA VAL A 66 1.94 -1.75 9.63
C VAL A 66 2.92 -2.56 8.82
N VAL A 67 2.39 -3.51 8.04
CA VAL A 67 3.11 -4.25 7.01
C VAL A 67 2.62 -3.76 5.64
N ALA A 68 3.47 -2.99 4.96
CA ALA A 68 3.15 -2.35 3.69
C ALA A 68 3.93 -3.04 2.55
N LEU A 69 3.23 -3.84 1.75
CA LEU A 69 3.78 -4.58 0.61
C LEU A 69 3.59 -3.75 -0.68
N SER A 70 4.66 -3.52 -1.42
CA SER A 70 4.71 -2.62 -2.59
C SER A 70 4.10 -1.25 -2.29
N PRO A 71 4.60 -0.53 -1.26
CA PRO A 71 3.99 0.69 -0.78
C PRO A 71 4.15 1.85 -1.77
N THR A 72 3.39 2.92 -1.52
CA THR A 72 3.62 4.24 -2.08
C THR A 72 3.86 5.26 -0.96
N SER A 73 4.61 6.32 -1.24
CA SER A 73 4.91 7.39 -0.27
C SER A 73 3.90 8.53 -0.29
N ARG A 74 2.95 8.48 -1.23
CA ARG A 74 1.99 9.54 -1.55
C ARG A 74 0.58 9.00 -1.68
N VAL A 75 -0.38 9.87 -1.44
CA VAL A 75 -1.80 9.64 -1.72
C VAL A 75 -2.04 9.86 -3.20
N TRP A 76 -2.63 8.88 -3.87
CA TRP A 76 -2.94 8.96 -5.30
C TRP A 76 -4.44 9.10 -5.55
N CYS A 77 -4.79 9.64 -6.72
CA CYS A 77 -6.18 9.70 -7.14
C CYS A 77 -6.83 8.31 -7.29
N ASN A 78 -8.14 8.33 -7.51
CA ASN A 78 -9.00 7.17 -7.55
C ASN A 78 -8.61 6.15 -8.62
N VAL A 79 -8.93 4.88 -8.36
CA VAL A 79 -8.83 3.79 -9.35
C VAL A 79 -10.23 3.23 -9.61
N GLY A 80 -10.75 3.50 -10.81
CA GLY A 80 -12.14 3.18 -11.16
C GLY A 80 -13.15 4.17 -10.58
N PRO A 81 -14.45 3.84 -10.63
CA PRO A 81 -15.48 4.87 -10.55
C PRO A 81 -15.74 5.33 -9.12
N GLY A 82 -16.11 6.61 -9.00
CA GLY A 82 -16.78 7.13 -7.82
C GLY A 82 -18.21 6.60 -7.68
N ARG A 83 -18.86 6.93 -6.55
CA ARG A 83 -20.29 6.61 -6.33
C ARG A 83 -21.22 7.28 -7.34
N ASP A 84 -20.78 8.37 -7.96
CA ASP A 84 -21.46 9.08 -9.04
C ASP A 84 -21.22 8.45 -10.43
N GLY A 85 -20.50 7.33 -10.49
CA GLY A 85 -20.18 6.61 -11.74
C GLY A 85 -19.09 7.27 -12.58
N ARG A 86 -18.50 8.38 -12.14
CA ARG A 86 -17.45 9.08 -12.90
C ARG A 86 -16.07 8.50 -12.57
N ASP A 87 -15.36 8.05 -13.61
CA ASP A 87 -13.98 7.53 -13.50
C ASP A 87 -12.91 8.63 -13.56
N ARG A 88 -13.15 9.71 -14.33
CA ARG A 88 -12.18 10.76 -14.65
C ARG A 88 -12.40 12.17 -14.03
N PRO A 89 -12.95 12.32 -12.81
CA PRO A 89 -12.90 13.61 -12.12
C PRO A 89 -11.59 13.82 -11.33
N TYR A 90 -10.67 12.85 -11.31
CA TYR A 90 -9.48 12.80 -10.44
C TYR A 90 -9.82 13.14 -8.99
N ARG A 91 -10.49 12.21 -8.31
CA ARG A 91 -10.81 12.32 -6.87
C ARG A 91 -9.75 11.63 -6.03
N ALA A 92 -9.67 11.96 -4.76
CA ALA A 92 -8.81 11.25 -3.82
C ALA A 92 -9.22 9.76 -3.74
N SER A 93 -8.24 8.85 -3.59
CA SER A 93 -8.55 7.45 -3.25
C SER A 93 -9.20 7.32 -1.87
N TRP A 94 -8.82 8.19 -0.93
CA TRP A 94 -9.15 8.07 0.49
C TRP A 94 -9.76 9.36 1.03
N ALA A 95 -10.63 9.21 2.02
CA ALA A 95 -11.20 10.28 2.79
C ALA A 95 -11.00 10.03 4.29
N TRP A 96 -10.92 11.11 5.06
CA TRP A 96 -10.90 11.09 6.52
C TRP A 96 -11.89 12.12 7.06
N GLN A 97 -12.77 11.71 7.97
CA GLN A 97 -13.81 12.55 8.56
C GLN A 97 -14.67 13.25 7.50
N GLY A 98 -15.00 12.52 6.44
CA GLY A 98 -15.77 13.02 5.30
C GLY A 98 -15.03 14.00 4.39
N GLN A 99 -13.74 14.27 4.62
CA GLN A 99 -12.92 15.13 3.76
C GLN A 99 -11.98 14.30 2.90
N PRO A 100 -11.88 14.56 1.59
CA PRO A 100 -10.90 13.90 0.74
C PRO A 100 -9.48 14.27 1.18
N LEU A 101 -8.58 13.29 1.26
CA LEU A 101 -7.18 13.57 1.55
C LEU A 101 -6.52 14.26 0.34
N PRO A 102 -5.55 15.18 0.55
CA PRO A 102 -4.76 15.72 -0.55
C PRO A 102 -4.08 14.59 -1.33
N PHE A 103 -4.06 14.66 -2.66
CA PHE A 103 -3.65 13.56 -3.51
C PHE A 103 -2.95 14.06 -4.78
N VAL A 104 -2.24 13.15 -5.44
CA VAL A 104 -1.63 13.38 -6.76
C VAL A 104 -2.59 12.86 -7.85
N PRO A 105 -3.05 13.70 -8.79
CA PRO A 105 -3.79 13.27 -9.99
C PRO A 105 -2.91 12.42 -10.92
N MET A 106 -3.54 11.72 -11.87
CA MET A 106 -2.79 11.08 -12.96
C MET A 106 -2.73 12.02 -14.16
N ASP A 107 -1.59 12.05 -14.84
CA ASP A 107 -1.39 12.86 -16.03
C ASP A 107 -2.03 12.20 -17.27
N ASP A 108 -3.09 12.81 -17.81
CA ASP A 108 -3.77 12.34 -19.03
C ASP A 108 -2.89 12.38 -20.29
N ALA A 109 -1.79 13.16 -20.28
CA ALA A 109 -0.87 13.20 -21.41
C ALA A 109 0.07 11.98 -21.48
N TRP A 110 0.09 11.14 -20.43
CA TRP A 110 0.88 9.92 -20.44
C TRP A 110 0.33 8.92 -21.46
N THR A 111 1.23 8.31 -22.21
CA THR A 111 0.90 7.22 -23.12
C THR A 111 1.74 5.99 -22.75
N PRO A 112 1.14 4.78 -22.72
CA PRO A 112 1.88 3.57 -22.45
C PRO A 112 2.89 3.31 -23.56
N ALA A 113 4.07 2.84 -23.20
CA ALA A 113 4.95 2.19 -24.17
C ALA A 113 4.27 0.89 -24.60
N GLU A 114 3.91 0.76 -25.88
CA GLU A 114 3.28 -0.42 -26.47
C GLU A 114 4.23 -1.63 -26.38
N PRO A 115 3.97 -2.61 -25.50
CA PRO A 115 4.78 -3.82 -25.44
C PRO A 115 4.25 -4.85 -26.44
N GLY A 116 5.14 -5.65 -27.03
CA GLY A 116 4.78 -6.66 -28.03
C GLY A 116 3.84 -7.78 -27.55
N ASN A 117 3.50 -7.84 -26.25
CA ASN A 117 2.63 -8.85 -25.65
C ASN A 117 1.27 -8.30 -25.15
N GLY A 118 0.99 -7.00 -25.33
CA GLY A 118 -0.28 -6.36 -24.96
C GLY A 118 -0.50 -6.05 -23.47
N GLN A 119 0.47 -6.34 -22.58
CA GLN A 119 0.38 -5.99 -21.15
C GLN A 119 1.10 -4.68 -20.85
N VAL A 120 0.43 -3.72 -20.23
CA VAL A 120 1.01 -2.39 -20.00
C VAL A 120 1.71 -2.28 -18.64
N SER A 121 2.92 -1.73 -18.63
CA SER A 121 3.54 -1.17 -17.42
C SER A 121 2.99 0.24 -17.18
N VAL A 122 2.43 0.49 -16.00
CA VAL A 122 1.87 1.80 -15.63
C VAL A 122 2.79 2.59 -14.70
N ARG A 123 3.97 2.06 -14.36
CA ARG A 123 4.99 2.75 -13.54
C ARG A 123 5.30 4.15 -14.06
N GLY A 124 5.54 4.27 -15.37
CA GLY A 124 5.84 5.55 -16.01
C GLY A 124 4.72 6.57 -15.89
N TRP A 125 3.46 6.12 -15.75
CA TRP A 125 2.32 7.01 -15.57
C TRP A 125 2.39 7.72 -14.22
N TYR A 126 2.72 6.98 -13.16
CA TYR A 126 2.94 7.55 -11.83
C TYR A 126 4.15 8.47 -11.82
N GLU A 127 5.28 8.05 -12.40
CA GLU A 127 6.50 8.86 -12.45
C GLU A 127 6.29 10.18 -13.20
N GLN A 128 5.62 10.16 -14.36
CA GLN A 128 5.26 11.39 -15.09
C GLN A 128 4.33 12.27 -14.26
N SER A 129 3.34 11.67 -13.59
CA SER A 129 2.39 12.43 -12.76
C SER A 129 3.07 13.16 -11.59
N GLU A 130 4.15 12.60 -11.03
CA GLU A 130 4.93 13.32 -10.01
C GLU A 130 5.64 14.55 -10.56
N LEU A 131 6.11 14.50 -11.80
CA LEU A 131 6.73 15.63 -12.47
C LEU A 131 5.70 16.70 -12.81
N THR A 132 4.58 16.29 -13.42
CA THR A 132 3.49 17.20 -13.84
C THR A 132 2.84 17.90 -12.66
N PHE A 133 2.63 17.20 -11.55
CA PHE A 133 1.97 17.72 -10.35
C PHE A 133 2.94 17.96 -9.18
N ALA A 134 4.19 18.35 -9.48
CA ALA A 134 5.24 18.58 -8.48
C ALA A 134 4.81 19.49 -7.31
N GLY A 135 3.98 20.51 -7.59
CA GLY A 135 3.45 21.43 -6.58
C GLY A 135 2.45 20.80 -5.60
N LEU A 136 1.83 19.66 -5.93
CA LEU A 136 0.89 18.96 -5.06
C LEU A 136 1.57 17.90 -4.18
N LEU A 137 2.81 17.51 -4.50
CA LEU A 137 3.49 16.41 -3.82
C LEU A 137 3.63 16.62 -2.30
N PRO A 138 4.04 17.80 -1.79
CA PRO A 138 4.22 17.97 -0.35
C PRO A 138 2.93 17.79 0.45
N ALA A 139 1.78 18.17 -0.11
CA ALA A 139 0.49 18.00 0.56
C ALA A 139 -0.02 16.55 0.49
N ALA A 140 0.29 15.84 -0.60
CA ALA A 140 -0.13 14.45 -0.84
C ALA A 140 0.78 13.41 -0.16
N GLU A 141 1.81 13.84 0.56
CA GLU A 141 2.73 12.97 1.26
C GLU A 141 2.06 12.19 2.41
N ILE A 142 2.32 10.89 2.51
CA ILE A 142 1.89 10.08 3.66
C ILE A 142 2.81 10.39 4.85
N ALA A 143 2.26 11.01 5.89
CA ALA A 143 2.98 11.52 7.07
C ALA A 143 3.46 10.43 8.05
N VAL A 144 4.28 9.49 7.56
CA VAL A 144 4.75 8.34 8.36
C VAL A 144 5.60 8.72 9.57
N GLU A 145 6.17 9.92 9.61
CA GLU A 145 6.85 10.47 10.78
C GLU A 145 5.91 10.63 11.99
N LYS A 146 4.59 10.77 11.76
CA LYS A 146 3.58 10.91 12.83
C LYS A 146 3.03 9.57 13.34
N VAL A 147 3.31 8.48 12.63
CA VAL A 147 2.78 7.15 12.95
C VAL A 147 3.34 6.65 14.29
N ARG A 148 2.54 6.00 15.13
CA ARG A 148 3.05 5.35 16.36
C ARG A 148 3.46 3.90 16.13
N ALA A 149 2.84 3.24 15.15
CA ALA A 149 3.09 1.86 14.79
C ALA A 149 4.54 1.62 14.34
N ASP A 150 5.00 0.38 14.56
CA ASP A 150 6.17 -0.17 13.90
C ASP A 150 5.88 -0.31 12.40
N LEU A 151 6.83 0.11 11.55
CA LEU A 151 6.68 0.05 10.10
C LEU A 151 7.59 -1.02 9.49
N LEU A 152 6.98 -1.95 8.77
CA LEU A 152 7.66 -2.91 7.91
C LEU A 152 7.26 -2.66 6.45
N LEU A 153 8.22 -2.24 5.64
CA LEU A 153 8.04 -1.92 4.22
C LEU A 153 8.69 -3.03 3.39
N VAL A 154 7.94 -3.61 2.46
CA VAL A 154 8.43 -4.66 1.57
C VAL A 154 8.26 -4.20 0.13
N ALA A 155 9.34 -4.13 -0.65
CA ALA A 155 9.28 -3.53 -1.99
C ALA A 155 10.19 -4.23 -3.02
N GLY A 156 9.68 -4.36 -4.23
CA GLY A 156 10.41 -4.83 -5.41
C GLY A 156 11.00 -3.67 -6.21
N GLY A 157 12.23 -3.81 -6.71
CA GLY A 157 12.88 -2.81 -7.56
C GLY A 157 12.30 -2.78 -8.99
N ASP A 158 11.98 -3.95 -9.52
CA ASP A 158 11.39 -4.17 -10.84
C ASP A 158 9.85 -4.03 -10.84
N ASP A 159 9.28 -3.29 -9.88
CA ASP A 159 7.84 -3.01 -9.84
C ASP A 159 7.39 -2.19 -11.07
N ALA A 160 6.53 -2.79 -11.91
CA ALA A 160 6.02 -2.18 -13.15
C ALA A 160 4.66 -1.48 -12.98
N MET A 161 4.09 -1.48 -11.77
CA MET A 161 2.87 -0.73 -11.46
C MET A 161 3.21 0.67 -10.97
N TRP A 162 4.17 0.79 -10.04
CA TRP A 162 4.68 2.06 -9.55
C TRP A 162 6.07 1.87 -8.94
N PRO A 163 6.87 2.92 -8.68
CA PRO A 163 8.23 2.74 -8.17
C PRO A 163 8.24 2.46 -6.66
N SER A 164 7.74 1.30 -6.23
CA SER A 164 7.53 0.96 -4.82
C SER A 164 8.82 0.94 -4.00
N LEU A 165 9.95 0.51 -4.56
CA LEU A 165 11.25 0.58 -3.85
C LEU A 165 11.69 2.02 -3.57
N ARG A 166 11.51 2.93 -4.54
CA ARG A 166 11.77 4.36 -4.34
C ARG A 166 10.86 4.93 -3.26
N PHE A 167 9.57 4.57 -3.28
CA PHE A 167 8.61 5.00 -2.27
C PHE A 167 8.92 4.46 -0.87
N ALA A 168 9.29 3.18 -0.75
CA ALA A 168 9.74 2.59 0.51
C ALA A 168 10.96 3.32 1.06
N GLY A 169 11.92 3.70 0.19
CA GLY A 169 13.07 4.54 0.56
C GLY A 169 12.66 5.91 1.10
N GLN A 170 11.75 6.61 0.43
CA GLN A 170 11.24 7.92 0.87
C GLN A 170 10.49 7.85 2.21
N LEU A 171 9.69 6.80 2.42
CA LEU A 171 9.02 6.55 3.69
C LEU A 171 10.03 6.26 4.81
N ALA A 172 11.02 5.41 4.51
CA ALA A 172 12.04 5.02 5.48
C ALA A 172 12.93 6.19 5.89
N GLU A 173 13.32 7.04 4.93
CA GLU A 173 14.09 8.25 5.21
C GLU A 173 13.32 9.16 6.16
N ARG A 174 12.10 9.58 5.82
CA ARG A 174 11.28 10.44 6.68
C ARG A 174 11.10 9.86 8.08
N ARG A 175 10.86 8.55 8.17
CA ARG A 175 10.68 7.86 9.46
C ARG A 175 11.95 7.91 10.31
N ARG A 176 13.11 7.67 9.71
CA ARG A 176 14.42 7.71 10.38
C ARG A 176 14.84 9.13 10.74
N SER A 177 14.61 10.11 9.88
CA SER A 177 14.89 11.53 10.17
C SER A 177 14.08 12.03 11.37
N ALA A 178 12.91 11.46 11.62
CA ALA A 178 12.08 11.72 12.80
C ALA A 178 12.49 10.90 14.05
N GLY A 179 13.57 10.12 13.98
CA GLY A 179 14.07 9.31 15.09
C GLY A 179 13.29 8.01 15.35
N ALA A 180 12.43 7.58 14.43
CA ALA A 180 11.62 6.37 14.57
C ALA A 180 12.17 5.19 13.76
N SER A 181 11.91 3.97 14.23
CA SER A 181 12.32 2.74 13.57
C SER A 181 11.47 2.45 12.33
N VAL A 182 12.10 1.78 11.37
CA VAL A 182 11.47 1.25 10.16
C VAL A 182 12.32 0.10 9.62
N HIS A 183 11.66 -1.00 9.31
CA HIS A 183 12.28 -2.14 8.65
C HIS A 183 11.93 -2.09 7.16
N VAL A 184 12.95 -2.17 6.31
CA VAL A 184 12.78 -2.22 4.86
C VAL A 184 13.35 -3.54 4.38
N ILE A 185 12.54 -4.31 3.65
CA ILE A 185 12.93 -5.56 3.03
C ILE A 185 12.70 -5.38 1.53
N SER A 186 13.76 -5.51 0.75
CA SER A 186 13.66 -5.28 -0.68
C SER A 186 14.44 -6.29 -1.48
N ARG A 187 14.05 -6.40 -2.74
CA ARG A 187 14.76 -7.16 -3.76
C ARG A 187 14.67 -6.40 -5.07
N GLU A 188 15.81 -6.17 -5.71
CA GLU A 188 15.86 -5.42 -6.97
C GLU A 188 15.09 -6.13 -8.09
N ASP A 189 15.14 -7.47 -8.10
CA ASP A 189 14.55 -8.34 -9.13
C ASP A 189 13.07 -8.69 -8.92
N ALA A 190 12.47 -8.27 -7.81
CA ALA A 190 11.08 -8.55 -7.48
C ALA A 190 10.15 -7.44 -8.02
N GLY A 191 8.92 -7.82 -8.32
CA GLY A 191 7.90 -6.95 -8.88
C GLY A 191 6.91 -6.41 -7.84
N HIS A 192 5.73 -6.02 -8.33
CA HIS A 192 4.68 -5.40 -7.52
C HIS A 192 3.97 -6.37 -6.57
N ARG A 193 4.10 -7.69 -6.75
CA ARG A 193 3.33 -8.69 -6.00
C ARG A 193 4.23 -9.64 -5.20
N PRO A 194 4.89 -9.17 -4.12
CA PRO A 194 5.58 -10.07 -3.20
C PRO A 194 4.65 -11.21 -2.77
N ARG A 195 5.13 -12.46 -2.86
CA ARG A 195 4.32 -13.64 -2.53
C ARG A 195 4.74 -14.22 -1.19
N LEU A 196 3.86 -14.16 -0.20
CA LEU A 196 4.14 -14.68 1.13
C LEU A 196 4.10 -16.22 1.17
N PRO A 197 4.83 -16.87 2.08
CA PRO A 197 4.75 -18.31 2.27
C PRO A 197 3.31 -18.81 2.49
N GLY A 198 2.92 -19.86 1.77
CA GLY A 198 1.56 -20.41 1.81
C GLY A 198 0.60 -19.83 0.76
N GLU A 199 0.95 -18.72 0.10
CA GLU A 199 0.16 -18.19 -1.00
C GLU A 199 0.41 -18.95 -2.31
N SER A 200 -0.67 -19.14 -3.07
CA SER A 200 -0.56 -19.66 -4.45
C SER A 200 -0.01 -18.58 -5.38
N PRO A 201 0.70 -18.96 -6.47
CA PRO A 201 1.11 -18.00 -7.49
C PRO A 201 -0.08 -17.19 -8.02
N ALA A 202 0.06 -15.86 -8.05
CA ALA A 202 -0.96 -15.00 -8.62
C ALA A 202 -1.08 -15.24 -10.13
N GLN A 203 -2.30 -15.23 -10.66
CA GLN A 203 -2.51 -15.31 -12.10
C GLN A 203 -1.93 -14.08 -12.79
N ALA A 204 -1.31 -14.30 -13.95
CA ALA A 204 -0.83 -13.23 -14.81
C ALA A 204 -2.02 -12.37 -15.25
N SER A 205 -1.88 -11.04 -15.18
CA SER A 205 -2.90 -10.13 -15.68
C SER A 205 -2.86 -10.07 -17.19
N ARG A 206 -4.02 -10.07 -17.84
CA ARG A 206 -4.12 -9.85 -19.30
C ARG A 206 -3.85 -8.39 -19.70
N ARG A 207 -3.84 -7.46 -18.75
CA ARG A 207 -3.79 -6.01 -19.01
C ARG A 207 -2.53 -5.34 -18.47
N PHE A 208 -2.02 -5.78 -17.32
CA PHE A 208 -0.98 -5.07 -16.59
C PHE A 208 0.25 -5.95 -16.39
N LEU A 209 1.42 -5.33 -16.56
CA LEU A 209 2.69 -5.86 -16.08
C LEU A 209 2.85 -5.50 -14.61
N TYR A 210 3.16 -6.51 -13.78
CA TYR A 210 3.54 -6.30 -12.38
C TYR A 210 5.06 -6.22 -12.20
N GLY A 211 5.83 -6.61 -13.23
CA GLY A 211 7.27 -6.69 -13.20
C GLY A 211 7.77 -7.84 -12.32
N GLY A 212 9.09 -7.98 -12.24
CA GLY A 212 9.77 -9.09 -11.58
C GLY A 212 9.45 -10.46 -12.20
N THR A 213 9.78 -11.50 -11.44
CA THR A 213 9.44 -12.89 -11.78
C THR A 213 8.70 -13.57 -10.62
N PRO A 214 7.89 -14.62 -10.87
CA PRO A 214 7.26 -15.39 -9.80
C PRO A 214 8.26 -15.97 -8.78
N GLN A 215 9.50 -16.22 -9.19
CA GLN A 215 10.58 -16.66 -8.32
C GLN A 215 11.07 -15.51 -7.43
N ALA A 216 11.36 -14.34 -8.01
CA ALA A 216 11.84 -13.18 -7.26
C ALA A 216 10.79 -12.67 -6.25
N ASP A 217 9.52 -12.64 -6.64
CA ASP A 217 8.39 -12.30 -5.76
C ASP A 217 8.26 -13.27 -4.58
N ALA A 218 8.51 -14.57 -4.82
CA ALA A 218 8.56 -15.59 -3.77
C ALA A 218 9.70 -15.36 -2.78
N LEU A 219 10.89 -15.06 -3.30
CA LEU A 219 12.07 -14.84 -2.49
C LEU A 219 11.91 -13.57 -1.65
N LEU A 220 11.29 -12.51 -2.21
CA LEU A 220 10.98 -11.30 -1.46
C LEU A 220 9.99 -11.59 -0.32
N GLY A 221 8.90 -12.31 -0.60
CA GLY A 221 7.92 -12.65 0.44
C GLY A 221 8.47 -13.63 1.48
N ALA A 222 9.30 -14.60 1.09
CA ALA A 222 10.00 -15.50 2.01
C ALA A 222 10.97 -14.74 2.92
N ALA A 223 11.71 -13.77 2.38
CA ALA A 223 12.58 -12.90 3.17
C ALA A 223 11.77 -12.00 4.12
N ALA A 224 10.60 -11.53 3.72
CA ALA A 224 9.74 -10.69 4.55
C ALA A 224 9.04 -11.45 5.68
N TRP A 225 8.66 -12.71 5.44
CA TRP A 225 7.82 -13.50 6.32
C TRP A 225 8.25 -13.58 7.80
N PRO A 226 9.51 -13.91 8.14
CA PRO A 226 9.92 -13.98 9.55
C PRO A 226 9.76 -12.63 10.26
N HIS A 227 9.99 -11.52 9.57
CA HIS A 227 9.81 -10.17 10.12
C HIS A 227 8.34 -9.81 10.29
N ILE A 228 7.47 -10.21 9.35
CA ILE A 228 6.02 -10.04 9.45
C ILE A 228 5.48 -10.78 10.67
N VAL A 229 5.82 -12.07 10.80
CA VAL A 229 5.39 -12.91 11.92
C VAL A 229 5.90 -12.36 13.25
N HIS A 230 7.18 -11.97 13.32
CA HIS A 230 7.74 -11.37 14.52
C HIS A 230 7.03 -10.07 14.92
N ALA A 231 6.83 -9.15 13.97
CA ALA A 231 6.17 -7.87 14.24
C ALA A 231 4.74 -8.06 14.79
N LEU A 232 3.98 -9.00 14.21
CA LEU A 232 2.61 -9.29 14.63
C LEU A 232 2.52 -9.98 16.00
N HIS A 233 3.50 -10.80 16.38
CA HIS A 233 3.57 -11.40 17.72
C HIS A 233 4.15 -10.47 18.79
N GLY A 234 4.93 -9.45 18.40
CA GLY A 234 5.66 -8.57 19.32
C GLY A 234 6.82 -9.29 20.02
N HIS A 235 7.45 -8.61 20.99
CA HIS A 235 8.65 -9.10 21.71
C HIS A 235 8.46 -10.43 22.48
N ASN A 236 7.23 -10.95 22.59
CA ASN A 236 6.91 -12.23 23.23
C ASN A 236 6.69 -13.38 22.22
N GLY A 237 6.90 -13.15 20.93
CA GLY A 237 6.83 -14.19 19.90
C GLY A 237 8.00 -15.18 20.00
N PRO A 238 7.82 -16.45 19.59
CA PRO A 238 8.93 -17.40 19.52
C PRO A 238 10.01 -16.83 18.60
N VAL A 239 11.22 -16.67 19.13
CA VAL A 239 12.41 -16.39 18.32
C VAL A 239 12.58 -17.60 17.40
N ALA A 240 12.47 -17.39 16.09
CA ALA A 240 12.79 -18.42 15.12
C ALA A 240 14.25 -18.85 15.38
N ARG A 241 14.41 -20.09 15.86
CA ARG A 241 15.70 -20.76 16.01
C ARG A 241 16.08 -21.42 14.70
#